data_AF-A0A3N4DCV3-F1
#
_entry.id   AF-A0A3N4DCV3-F1
#
_cell.length_a   1.000
_cell.length_b   1.000
_cell.length_c   1.000
_cell.angle_alpha   90.00
_cell.angle_beta   90.00
_cell.angle_gamma   90.00
#
_symmetry.space_group_name_H-M   'P 1'
#
loop_
_entity.id
_entity.type
_entity.pdbx_description
1 polymer ?
#
loop_
_entity_poly.entity_id
_entity_poly.type
_entity_poly.pdbx_seq_one_letter_code
_entity_poly.pdbx_strand_id
1 'polypeptide(L)'
;MKMPETSFFEWQRQFSAEIDCLNHIKKMRWPNGFVCPRCSCEHAYELTTRNVYECSQCHKQTSVTADTLFHGSRIPITKWFWAIYFLGSDKGSISALRLSKHIEVNWRTARLILSKLRTAMGHRDSLYRLSGVIEIDDALVGGRRKGKRGRGAEGKTPVLVAVESKGKRAGFIAMQAV
;
A
#
# COMPACT_ATOMS: atom_id res chain seq x y z
N MET A 1 0.39 14.54 -0.71
CA MET A 1 1.63 13.96 -0.15
C MET A 1 2.75 14.31 -1.11
N LYS A 2 3.79 15.05 -0.68
CA LYS A 2 5.07 15.00 -1.41
C LYS A 2 5.69 13.68 -0.99
N MET A 3 5.50 12.62 -1.77
CA MET A 3 6.43 11.49 -1.65
C MET A 3 7.81 12.10 -1.85
N PRO A 4 8.80 11.86 -0.97
CA PRO A 4 10.16 12.22 -1.32
C PRO A 4 10.41 11.60 -2.70
N GLU A 5 10.96 12.39 -3.63
CA GLU A 5 11.39 11.87 -4.92
C GLU A 5 12.59 10.95 -4.66
N THR A 6 12.33 9.75 -4.15
CA THR A 6 13.35 8.76 -3.88
C THR A 6 13.72 8.18 -5.23
N SER A 7 14.94 8.46 -5.67
CA SER A 7 15.45 7.91 -6.92
C SER A 7 15.52 6.38 -6.86
N PHE A 8 15.52 5.72 -8.01
CA PHE A 8 15.67 4.26 -8.10
C PHE A 8 16.89 3.74 -7.32
N PHE A 9 18.04 4.38 -7.48
CA PHE A 9 19.27 3.98 -6.81
C PHE A 9 19.22 4.21 -5.30
N GLU A 10 18.53 5.25 -4.84
CA GLU A 10 18.36 5.49 -3.41
C GLU A 10 17.47 4.44 -2.77
N TRP A 11 16.33 4.09 -3.42
CA TRP A 11 15.46 3.01 -2.96
C TRP A 11 16.21 1.68 -2.87
N GLN A 12 16.99 1.36 -3.90
CA GLN A 12 17.79 0.13 -3.95
C GLN A 12 18.80 0.06 -2.80
N ARG A 13 19.47 1.16 -2.48
CA ARG A 13 20.43 1.22 -1.36
C ARG A 13 19.73 1.10 -0.01
N GLN A 14 18.58 1.76 0.15
CA GLN A 14 17.85 1.80 1.42
C GLN A 14 17.19 0.46 1.76
N PHE A 15 16.73 -0.28 0.75
CA PHE A 15 15.96 -1.52 0.92
C PHE A 15 16.63 -2.70 0.21
N SER A 16 17.95 -2.80 0.41
CA SER A 16 18.78 -3.83 -0.23
C SER A 16 18.63 -5.19 0.45
N ALA A 17 18.45 -5.22 1.78
CA ALA A 17 18.34 -6.43 2.56
C ALA A 17 17.00 -6.54 3.30
N GLU A 18 16.65 -7.78 3.67
CA GLU A 18 15.43 -8.09 4.43
C GLU A 18 15.40 -7.35 5.78
N ILE A 19 16.55 -7.28 6.45
CA ILE A 19 16.69 -6.59 7.74
C ILE A 19 16.43 -5.08 7.63
N ASP A 20 16.81 -4.45 6.53
CA ASP A 20 16.57 -3.01 6.29
C ASP A 20 15.07 -2.74 6.20
N CYS A 21 14.36 -3.60 5.46
CA CYS A 21 12.92 -3.52 5.30
C CYS A 21 12.19 -3.76 6.63
N LEU A 22 12.61 -4.78 7.40
CA LEU A 22 12.05 -5.07 8.72
C LEU A 22 12.30 -3.92 9.70
N ASN A 23 13.51 -3.35 9.71
CA ASN A 23 13.84 -2.17 10.52
C ASN A 23 12.99 -0.96 10.14
N HIS A 24 12.71 -0.78 8.85
CA HIS A 24 11.82 0.29 8.38
C HIS A 24 10.38 0.08 8.88
N ILE A 25 9.84 -1.14 8.78
CA ILE A 25 8.51 -1.46 9.34
C ILE A 25 8.51 -1.24 10.86
N LYS A 26 9.54 -1.68 11.58
CA LYS A 26 9.69 -1.50 13.03
C LYS A 26 9.61 -0.03 13.40
N LYS A 27 10.38 0.84 12.73
CA LYS A 27 10.36 2.29 12.96
C LYS A 27 8.98 2.91 12.70
N MET A 28 8.27 2.48 11.66
CA MET A 28 6.92 2.97 11.37
C MET A 28 5.87 2.48 12.39
N ARG A 29 5.98 1.23 12.83
CA ARG A 29 5.03 0.61 13.77
C ARG A 29 5.23 1.11 15.20
N TRP A 30 6.48 1.28 15.60
CA TRP A 30 6.93 1.51 16.97
C TRP A 30 7.94 2.67 16.99
N PRO A 31 7.50 3.91 16.72
CA PRO A 31 8.39 5.07 16.61
C PRO A 31 9.10 5.38 17.94
N ASN A 32 8.44 5.12 19.06
CA ASN A 32 8.95 5.41 20.41
C ASN A 32 9.42 4.15 21.16
N GLY A 33 9.57 3.02 20.47
CA GLY A 33 9.84 1.72 21.09
C GLY A 33 8.67 0.75 21.00
N PHE A 34 8.94 -0.50 21.39
CA PHE A 34 7.96 -1.59 21.31
C PHE A 34 6.70 -1.25 22.12
N VAL A 35 5.53 -1.60 21.59
CA VAL A 35 4.26 -1.56 22.35
C VAL A 35 3.53 -2.86 22.13
N CYS A 36 3.23 -3.58 23.21
CA CYS A 36 2.55 -4.87 23.15
C CYS A 36 1.11 -4.70 22.64
N PRO A 37 0.68 -5.43 21.60
CA PRO A 37 -0.69 -5.33 21.08
C PRO A 37 -1.77 -5.90 22.04
N ARG A 38 -1.37 -6.65 23.08
CA ARG A 38 -2.30 -7.28 24.04
C ARG A 38 -2.49 -6.46 25.32
N CYS A 39 -1.43 -5.87 25.85
CA CYS A 39 -1.44 -5.23 27.17
C CYS A 39 -0.80 -3.83 27.19
N SER A 40 -0.37 -3.31 26.04
CA SER A 40 0.24 -1.99 25.89
C SER A 40 1.55 -1.75 26.65
N CYS A 41 2.14 -2.79 27.27
CA CYS A 41 3.47 -2.72 27.87
C CYS A 41 4.52 -2.33 26.83
N GLU A 42 5.43 -1.44 27.21
CA GLU A 42 6.49 -0.91 26.34
C GLU A 42 7.80 -1.72 26.38
N HIS A 43 7.89 -2.67 27.33
CA HIS A 43 9.08 -3.47 27.55
C HIS A 43 8.94 -4.86 26.92
N ALA A 44 9.91 -5.23 26.08
CA ALA A 44 9.98 -6.55 25.46
C ALA A 44 11.43 -7.04 25.31
N TYR A 45 11.56 -8.37 25.25
CA TYR A 45 12.79 -9.05 24.89
C TYR A 45 12.77 -9.38 23.39
N GLU A 46 13.83 -9.03 22.68
CA GLU A 46 13.99 -9.37 21.27
C GLU A 46 14.58 -10.78 21.12
N LEU A 47 13.81 -11.68 20.52
CA LEU A 47 14.26 -13.02 20.17
C LEU A 47 14.84 -12.98 18.74
N THR A 48 16.12 -12.62 18.65
CA THR A 48 16.85 -12.39 17.39
C THR A 48 16.79 -13.58 16.43
N THR A 49 16.80 -14.82 16.93
CA THR A 49 16.73 -16.04 16.11
C THR A 49 15.43 -16.17 15.32
N ARG A 50 14.34 -15.55 15.78
CA ARG A 50 13.01 -15.62 15.16
C ARG A 50 12.49 -14.24 14.70
N ASN A 51 13.23 -13.16 14.94
CA ASN A 51 12.81 -11.78 14.69
C ASN A 51 11.44 -11.45 15.31
N VAL A 52 11.22 -11.89 16.56
CA VAL A 52 9.99 -11.61 17.33
C VAL A 52 10.31 -10.92 18.64
N TYR A 53 9.34 -10.15 19.13
CA TYR A 53 9.42 -9.45 20.40
C TYR A 53 8.49 -10.13 21.40
N GLU A 54 9.02 -10.55 22.53
CA GLU A 54 8.25 -11.10 23.64
C GLU A 54 7.99 -10.02 24.69
N CYS A 55 6.72 -9.73 24.94
CA CYS A 55 6.33 -8.78 25.98
C CYS A 55 6.74 -9.29 27.37
N SER A 56 7.41 -8.43 28.14
CA SER A 56 7.85 -8.73 29.52
C SER A 56 6.72 -8.98 30.52
N GLN A 57 5.51 -8.47 30.24
CA GLN A 57 4.36 -8.56 31.16
C GLN A 57 3.41 -9.72 30.85
N CYS A 58 3.06 -9.93 29.58
CA CYS A 58 2.07 -10.94 29.20
C CYS A 58 2.64 -12.09 28.35
N HIS A 59 3.96 -12.13 28.14
CA HIS A 59 4.70 -13.12 27.35
C HIS A 59 4.18 -13.32 25.92
N LYS A 60 3.38 -12.38 25.41
CA LYS A 60 2.89 -12.43 24.04
C LYS A 60 4.05 -12.15 23.09
N GLN A 61 4.35 -13.12 22.23
CA GLN A 61 5.28 -12.96 21.13
C GLN A 61 4.58 -12.27 19.94
N THR A 62 5.23 -11.23 19.41
CA THR A 62 4.74 -10.42 18.29
C THR A 62 5.87 -10.20 17.30
N SER A 63 5.70 -10.59 16.03
CA SER A 63 6.64 -10.24 14.97
C SER A 63 6.42 -8.80 14.52
N VAL A 64 7.45 -8.17 13.93
CA VAL A 64 7.35 -6.81 13.37
C VAL A 64 6.24 -6.73 12.30
N THR A 65 6.01 -7.82 11.57
CA THR A 65 5.00 -7.93 10.51
C THR A 65 3.60 -8.32 11.01
N ALA A 66 3.44 -8.68 12.29
CA ALA A 66 2.15 -9.12 12.83
C ALA A 66 1.09 -8.02 12.74
N ASP A 67 -0.17 -8.31 12.40
CA ASP A 67 -1.24 -7.31 12.27
C ASP A 67 -0.92 -6.14 11.32
N THR A 68 -0.02 -6.36 10.36
CA THR A 68 0.28 -5.41 9.27
C THR A 68 -0.12 -6.00 7.91
N LEU A 69 0.04 -5.22 6.84
CA LEU A 69 -0.09 -5.69 5.46
C LEU A 69 0.74 -6.96 5.18
N PHE A 70 1.87 -7.11 5.88
CA PHE A 70 2.85 -8.17 5.72
C PHE A 70 2.58 -9.40 6.60
N HIS A 71 1.50 -9.39 7.39
CA HIS A 71 1.17 -10.47 8.31
C HIS A 71 1.06 -11.82 7.59
N GLY A 72 1.71 -12.84 8.16
CA GLY A 72 1.68 -14.22 7.64
C GLY A 72 2.27 -14.38 6.23
N SER A 73 3.02 -13.41 5.72
CA SER A 73 3.58 -13.50 4.37
C SER A 73 4.75 -14.49 4.35
N ARG A 74 4.72 -15.40 3.37
CA ARG A 74 5.86 -16.28 3.03
C ARG A 74 6.76 -15.67 1.94
N ILE A 75 6.44 -14.46 1.50
CA ILE A 75 7.21 -13.72 0.50
C ILE A 75 8.19 -12.82 1.25
N PRO A 76 9.48 -12.79 0.88
CA PRO A 76 10.44 -11.85 1.42
C PRO A 76 9.90 -10.42 1.42
N ILE A 77 10.04 -9.72 2.53
CA ILE A 77 9.60 -8.34 2.73
C ILE A 77 10.30 -7.40 1.75
N THR A 78 11.54 -7.66 1.38
CA THR A 78 12.23 -6.97 0.26
C THR A 78 11.39 -6.94 -1.02
N LYS A 79 10.75 -8.05 -1.41
CA LYS A 79 9.88 -8.10 -2.60
C LYS A 79 8.60 -7.27 -2.43
N TRP A 80 8.08 -7.17 -1.21
CA TRP A 80 6.97 -6.28 -0.91
C TRP A 80 7.35 -4.81 -1.06
N PHE A 81 8.54 -4.43 -0.58
CA PHE A 81 9.06 -3.08 -0.73
C PHE A 81 9.24 -2.72 -2.21
N TRP A 82 9.82 -3.62 -3.01
CA TRP A 82 9.87 -3.41 -4.47
C TRP A 82 8.48 -3.31 -5.11
N ALA A 83 7.51 -4.11 -4.66
CA ALA A 83 6.13 -3.98 -5.15
C ALA A 83 5.51 -2.61 -4.81
N ILE A 84 5.78 -2.07 -3.61
CA ILE A 84 5.37 -0.72 -3.21
C ILE A 84 6.03 0.33 -4.11
N TYR A 85 7.34 0.22 -4.34
CA TYR A 85 8.08 1.11 -5.23
C TYR A 85 7.50 1.13 -6.65
N PHE A 86 7.36 -0.05 -7.27
CA PHE A 86 6.83 -0.12 -8.64
C PHE A 86 5.36 0.34 -8.74
N LEU A 87 4.58 0.17 -7.68
CA LEU A 87 3.21 0.66 -7.64
C LEU A 87 3.15 2.19 -7.57
N GLY A 88 4.03 2.82 -6.78
CA GLY A 88 4.06 4.28 -6.59
C GLY A 88 4.82 5.05 -7.68
N SER A 89 5.82 4.44 -8.32
CA SER A 89 6.68 5.10 -9.30
C SER A 89 6.13 5.09 -10.74
N ASP A 90 5.17 4.21 -11.05
CA ASP A 90 4.55 4.13 -12.38
C ASP A 90 3.31 5.04 -12.46
N LYS A 91 3.27 5.96 -13.44
CA LYS A 91 2.15 6.89 -13.68
C LYS A 91 0.80 6.18 -13.87
N GLY A 92 0.81 4.94 -14.36
CA GLY A 92 -0.40 4.16 -14.66
C GLY A 92 -0.66 2.99 -13.72
N SER A 93 0.10 2.86 -12.63
CA SER A 93 0.26 1.62 -11.84
C SER A 93 0.85 0.46 -12.66
N ILE A 94 1.62 -0.39 -11.98
CA ILE A 94 2.17 -1.60 -12.59
C ILE A 94 1.11 -2.72 -12.77
N SER A 95 1.20 -3.47 -13.86
CA SER A 95 0.38 -4.67 -14.08
C SER A 95 0.91 -5.87 -13.29
N ALA A 96 0.02 -6.80 -12.90
CA ALA A 96 0.42 -7.98 -12.12
C ALA A 96 1.46 -8.85 -12.87
N LEU A 97 1.39 -8.92 -14.20
CA LEU A 97 2.35 -9.66 -15.01
C LEU A 97 3.72 -8.98 -15.09
N ARG A 98 3.76 -7.65 -15.16
CA ARG A 98 5.04 -6.93 -15.10
C ARG A 98 5.64 -7.07 -13.71
N LEU A 99 4.84 -6.84 -12.67
CA LEU A 99 5.30 -6.98 -11.28
C LEU A 99 5.85 -8.38 -11.00
N SER A 100 5.15 -9.43 -11.46
CA SER A 100 5.58 -10.82 -11.24
C SER A 100 6.97 -11.10 -11.79
N LYS A 101 7.33 -10.49 -12.92
CA LYS A 101 8.68 -10.57 -13.50
C LYS A 101 9.69 -9.75 -12.68
N HIS A 102 9.34 -8.53 -12.28
CA HIS A 102 10.25 -7.66 -11.53
C HIS A 102 10.61 -8.19 -10.13
N ILE A 103 9.66 -8.80 -9.41
CA ILE A 103 9.91 -9.35 -8.06
C ILE A 103 10.04 -10.87 -8.06
N GLU A 104 10.10 -11.50 -9.23
CA GLU A 104 10.33 -12.94 -9.41
C GLU A 104 9.39 -13.80 -8.56
N VAL A 105 8.08 -13.61 -8.77
CA VAL A 105 7.04 -14.45 -8.16
C VAL A 105 6.08 -14.90 -9.25
N ASN A 106 5.24 -15.90 -8.96
CA ASN A 106 4.18 -16.25 -9.89
C ASN A 106 3.16 -15.10 -10.01
N TRP A 107 2.45 -15.06 -11.13
CA TRP A 107 1.46 -14.02 -11.42
C TRP A 107 0.35 -13.91 -10.35
N ARG A 108 -0.10 -15.03 -9.79
CA ARG A 108 -1.16 -15.05 -8.77
C ARG A 108 -0.70 -14.36 -7.49
N THR A 109 0.54 -14.60 -7.06
CA THR A 109 1.16 -13.92 -5.92
C THR A 109 1.29 -12.43 -6.17
N ALA A 110 1.79 -12.01 -7.34
CA ALA A 110 1.90 -10.60 -7.70
C ALA A 110 0.52 -9.90 -7.71
N ARG A 111 -0.52 -10.56 -8.22
CA ARG A 111 -1.90 -10.06 -8.19
C ARG A 111 -2.41 -9.89 -6.77
N LEU A 112 -2.16 -10.85 -5.88
CA LEU A 112 -2.56 -10.78 -4.47
C LEU A 112 -1.83 -9.62 -3.74
N ILE A 113 -0.53 -9.46 -3.98
CA ILE A 113 0.25 -8.33 -3.44
C ILE A 113 -0.36 -6.99 -3.87
N LEU A 114 -0.60 -6.80 -5.17
CA LEU A 114 -1.22 -5.58 -5.70
C LEU A 114 -2.61 -5.34 -5.13
N SER A 115 -3.42 -6.40 -4.97
CA SER A 115 -4.75 -6.29 -4.38
C SER A 115 -4.69 -5.78 -2.93
N LYS A 116 -3.79 -6.35 -2.12
CA LYS A 116 -3.58 -5.92 -0.73
C LYS A 116 -3.10 -4.47 -0.66
N LEU A 117 -2.12 -4.10 -1.48
CA LEU A 117 -1.59 -2.73 -1.54
C LEU A 117 -2.67 -1.72 -1.94
N ARG A 118 -3.43 -1.99 -3.00
CA ARG A 118 -4.52 -1.11 -3.45
C ARG A 118 -5.64 -0.99 -2.43
N THR A 119 -5.95 -2.07 -1.71
CA THR A 119 -6.93 -2.02 -0.62
C THR A 119 -6.44 -1.12 0.51
N ALA A 120 -5.16 -1.24 0.90
CA ALA A 120 -4.56 -0.37 1.91
C ALA A 120 -4.53 1.11 1.46
N MET A 121 -4.23 1.37 0.18
CA MET A 121 -4.32 2.72 -0.40
C MET A 121 -5.75 3.26 -0.32
N GLY A 122 -6.75 2.48 -0.73
CA GLY A 122 -8.16 2.88 -0.65
C GLY A 122 -8.64 3.15 0.78
N HIS A 123 -8.21 2.35 1.76
CA HIS A 123 -8.46 2.62 3.18
C HIS A 123 -7.79 3.89 3.67
N ARG A 124 -6.63 4.25 3.14
CA ARG A 124 -5.97 5.52 3.48
C ARG A 124 -6.68 6.69 2.83
N ASP A 125 -7.09 6.55 1.58
CA ASP A 125 -7.79 7.58 0.83
C ASP A 125 -9.16 7.89 1.46
N SER A 126 -9.85 6.88 2.01
CA SER A 126 -11.14 7.07 2.70
C SER A 126 -11.08 7.88 4.00
N LEU A 127 -9.88 8.09 4.56
CA LEU A 127 -9.69 8.97 5.71
C LEU A 127 -9.71 10.45 5.34
N TYR A 128 -9.49 10.79 4.06
CA TYR A 128 -9.53 12.17 3.58
C TYR A 128 -10.95 12.57 3.19
N ARG A 129 -11.36 13.76 3.64
CA ARG A 129 -12.58 14.42 3.17
C ARG A 129 -12.18 15.56 2.25
N LEU A 130 -12.76 15.61 1.06
CA LEU A 130 -12.58 16.71 0.12
C LEU A 130 -13.12 18.01 0.73
N SER A 131 -12.45 19.12 0.45
CA SER A 131 -12.76 20.44 1.00
C SER A 131 -12.55 21.55 -0.01
N GLY A 132 -13.22 22.70 0.21
CA GLY A 132 -13.12 23.86 -0.67
C GLY A 132 -13.91 23.69 -1.97
N VAL A 133 -13.36 24.18 -3.08
CA VAL A 133 -13.97 24.03 -4.41
C VAL A 133 -13.67 22.62 -4.92
N ILE A 134 -14.73 21.88 -5.24
CA ILE A 134 -14.62 20.50 -5.73
C ILE A 134 -15.13 20.48 -7.17
N GLU A 135 -14.30 20.00 -8.08
CA GLU A 135 -14.67 19.70 -9.45
C GLU A 135 -15.02 18.20 -9.54
N ILE A 136 -16.15 17.88 -10.15
CA ILE A 136 -16.67 16.51 -10.24
C ILE A 136 -16.89 16.17 -11.71
N ASP A 137 -16.44 14.99 -12.11
CA ASP A 137 -16.67 14.42 -13.44
C ASP A 137 -17.05 12.93 -13.33
N ASP A 138 -17.67 12.41 -14.39
CA ASP A 138 -18.07 11.01 -14.51
C ASP A 138 -17.25 10.27 -15.58
N ALA A 139 -16.76 9.09 -15.24
CA ALA A 139 -16.04 8.20 -16.15
C ALA A 139 -16.74 6.84 -16.23
N LEU A 140 -16.67 6.19 -17.40
CA LEU A 140 -17.19 4.83 -17.59
C LEU A 140 -16.02 3.87 -17.81
N VAL A 141 -15.78 3.00 -16.82
CA VAL A 141 -14.64 2.09 -16.80
C VAL A 141 -15.08 0.65 -17.09
N GLY A 142 -14.30 -0.06 -17.90
CA GLY A 142 -14.49 -1.47 -18.17
C GLY A 142 -15.48 -1.78 -19.30
N GLY A 143 -16.21 -2.88 -19.13
CA GLY A 143 -16.98 -3.55 -20.17
C GLY A 143 -16.17 -4.62 -20.90
N ARG A 144 -16.62 -5.89 -20.83
CA ARG A 144 -16.02 -7.00 -21.62
C ARG A 144 -16.48 -7.00 -23.07
N ARG A 145 -17.68 -6.45 -23.33
CA ARG A 145 -18.31 -6.48 -24.65
C ARG A 145 -18.11 -5.14 -25.36
N LYS A 146 -17.95 -5.20 -26.68
CA LYS A 146 -18.05 -4.01 -27.54
C LYS A 146 -19.50 -3.54 -27.52
N GLY A 147 -19.71 -2.23 -27.50
CA GLY A 147 -21.04 -1.61 -27.39
C GLY A 147 -20.96 -0.10 -27.50
N LYS A 148 -22.08 0.57 -27.17
CA LYS A 148 -22.19 2.03 -27.19
C LYS A 148 -21.06 2.68 -26.37
N ARG A 149 -20.50 3.78 -26.88
CA ARG A 149 -19.52 4.62 -26.15
C ARG A 149 -20.25 5.73 -25.40
N GLY A 150 -19.73 6.16 -24.26
CA GLY A 150 -20.32 7.23 -23.44
C GLY A 150 -21.53 6.78 -22.63
N ARG A 151 -22.35 7.73 -22.15
CA ARG A 151 -23.50 7.47 -21.28
C ARG A 151 -24.48 6.45 -21.90
N GLY A 152 -24.92 5.49 -21.09
CA GLY A 152 -25.72 4.35 -21.54
C GLY A 152 -24.92 3.22 -22.19
N ALA A 153 -23.60 3.17 -22.02
CA ALA A 153 -22.78 2.02 -22.39
C ALA A 153 -23.04 0.84 -21.46
N GLU A 154 -23.83 -0.12 -21.93
CA GLU A 154 -24.17 -1.33 -21.16
C GLU A 154 -22.91 -2.11 -20.73
N GLY A 155 -22.90 -2.54 -19.46
CA GLY A 155 -21.83 -3.35 -18.89
C GLY A 155 -20.54 -2.60 -18.53
N LYS A 156 -20.53 -1.26 -18.62
CA LYS A 156 -19.47 -0.42 -18.03
C LYS A 156 -19.86 0.00 -16.62
N THR A 157 -18.87 0.13 -15.75
CA THR A 157 -19.06 0.65 -14.39
C THR A 157 -18.88 2.17 -14.43
N PRO A 158 -19.91 2.95 -14.08
CA PRO A 158 -19.73 4.38 -13.86
C PRO A 158 -18.88 4.63 -12.63
N VAL A 159 -18.01 5.62 -12.73
CA VAL A 159 -17.09 6.04 -11.69
C VAL A 159 -17.21 7.54 -11.58
N LEU A 160 -17.60 8.03 -10.41
CA LEU A 160 -17.52 9.44 -10.08
C LEU A 160 -16.10 9.75 -9.64
N VAL A 161 -15.53 10.81 -10.20
CA VAL A 161 -14.22 11.34 -9.84
C VAL A 161 -14.42 12.75 -9.34
N ALA A 162 -13.99 13.02 -8.11
CA ALA A 162 -14.06 14.33 -7.49
C ALA A 162 -12.64 14.79 -7.12
N VAL A 163 -12.29 16.03 -7.46
CA VAL A 163 -10.98 16.62 -7.20
C VAL A 163 -11.11 17.99 -6.55
N GLU A 164 -10.29 18.24 -5.53
CA GLU A 164 -10.15 19.59 -4.97
C GLU A 164 -9.44 20.51 -5.97
N SER A 165 -10.05 21.63 -6.29
CA SER A 165 -9.46 22.66 -7.15
C SER A 165 -8.69 23.66 -6.28
N LYS A 166 -7.36 23.71 -6.47
CA LYS A 166 -6.46 24.70 -5.83
C LYS A 166 -5.99 25.73 -6.86
N GLY A 167 -6.92 26.22 -7.68
CA GLY A 167 -6.64 27.11 -8.80
C GLY A 167 -5.97 26.37 -9.95
N LYS A 168 -4.68 26.62 -10.21
CA LYS A 168 -3.92 25.94 -11.29
C LYS A 168 -3.37 24.56 -10.90
N ARG A 169 -3.79 23.99 -9.76
CA ARG A 169 -3.28 22.72 -9.23
C ARG A 169 -4.42 21.86 -8.70
N ALA A 170 -4.31 20.55 -8.92
CA ALA A 170 -5.17 19.57 -8.27
C ALA A 170 -4.76 19.34 -6.81
N GLY A 171 -5.75 19.27 -5.92
CA GLY A 171 -5.60 18.84 -4.53
C GLY A 171 -5.87 17.34 -4.38
N PHE A 172 -6.59 16.97 -3.31
CA PHE A 172 -6.96 15.56 -3.11
C PHE A 172 -8.00 15.11 -4.15
N ILE A 173 -7.93 13.83 -4.52
CA ILE A 173 -8.84 13.18 -5.45
C ILE A 173 -9.56 12.06 -4.70
N ALA A 174 -10.87 11.95 -4.87
CA ALA A 174 -11.66 10.81 -4.46
C ALA A 174 -12.34 10.19 -5.68
N MET A 175 -12.41 8.86 -5.71
CA MET A 175 -13.07 8.12 -6.79
C MET A 175 -13.99 7.07 -6.21
N GLN A 176 -15.19 6.96 -6.76
CA GLN A 176 -16.16 5.95 -6.33
C GLN A 176 -16.87 5.34 -7.54
N ALA A 177 -16.85 4.01 -7.61
CA ALA A 177 -17.72 3.28 -8.54
C ALA A 177 -19.17 3.38 -8.04
N VAL A 178 -20.08 3.72 -8.95
CA VAL A 178 -21.53 3.91 -8.70
C VAL A 178 -22.38 2.94 -9.53
#